data_AF-A0A957X785-F1
#
_entry.id   AF-A0A957X785-F1
#
_cell.length_a   1.000
_cell.length_b   1.000
_cell.length_c   1.000
_cell.angle_alpha   90.00
_cell.angle_beta   90.00
_cell.angle_gamma   90.00
#
_symmetry.space_group_name_H-M   'P 1'
#
loop_
_entity.id
_entity.type
_entity.pdbx_description
1 polymer ?
#
loop_
_entity_poly.entity_id
_entity_poly.type
_entity_poly.pdbx_seq_one_letter_code
_entity_poly.pdbx_strand_id
1 'polypeptide(L)'
;SHDLFGDGALRLVDLPGHARGQMGLFAHTDRGDIFFLADGAWLTQSILENRPPSRFTDLIVDDPAAVRTTIANLYTFAQAQPQWRLVPTHCAVAFAREMAGL
;
A
#
# COMPACT_ATOMS: atom_id res chain seq x y z
N SER A 1 -1.85 6.54 12.65
CA SER A 1 -2.82 5.46 12.33
C SER A 1 -4.02 5.55 13.24
N HIS A 2 -5.19 5.11 12.78
CA HIS A 2 -6.46 5.22 13.50
C HIS A 2 -7.25 3.91 13.34
N ASP A 3 -7.73 3.36 14.45
CA ASP A 3 -8.59 2.18 14.49
C ASP A 3 -10.05 2.60 14.33
N LEU A 4 -10.71 2.17 13.25
CA LEU A 4 -12.03 2.67 12.86
C LEU A 4 -13.14 2.24 13.82
N PHE A 5 -13.03 1.05 14.41
CA PHE A 5 -14.06 0.47 15.28
C PHE A 5 -13.57 0.22 16.71
N GLY A 6 -12.25 0.33 16.95
CA GLY A 6 -11.64 0.09 18.26
C GLY A 6 -11.48 -1.40 18.59
N ASP A 7 -11.76 -2.29 17.64
CA ASP A 7 -11.63 -3.74 17.75
C ASP A 7 -10.36 -4.28 17.07
N GLY A 8 -9.55 -3.40 16.47
CA GLY A 8 -8.34 -3.74 15.76
C GLY A 8 -8.57 -4.29 14.36
N ALA A 9 -9.81 -4.51 13.91
CA ALA A 9 -10.08 -5.17 12.64
C ALA A 9 -9.67 -4.31 11.44
N LEU A 10 -9.99 -3.01 11.49
CA LEU A 10 -9.71 -2.04 10.44
C LEU A 10 -8.93 -0.85 10.97
N ARG A 11 -7.69 -0.68 10.50
CA ARG A 11 -6.81 0.41 10.92
C ARG A 11 -6.31 1.23 9.73
N LEU A 12 -6.72 2.48 9.68
CA LEU A 12 -6.20 3.48 8.75
C LEU A 12 -4.75 3.83 9.09
N VAL A 13 -3.92 4.00 8.07
CA VAL A 13 -2.50 4.34 8.20
C VAL A 13 -2.12 5.36 7.12
N ASP A 14 -1.28 6.32 7.49
CA ASP A 14 -0.82 7.35 6.56
C ASP A 14 0.15 6.73 5.53
N LEU A 15 -0.08 7.03 4.25
CA LEU A 15 0.79 6.65 3.13
C LEU A 15 1.12 7.90 2.31
N PRO A 16 1.89 8.84 2.89
CA PRO A 16 2.08 10.17 2.32
C PRO A 16 2.81 10.13 0.97
N GLY A 17 2.63 11.21 0.20
CA GLY A 17 3.38 11.47 -1.02
C GLY A 17 2.50 11.65 -2.24
N HIS A 18 1.56 10.73 -2.50
CA HIS A 18 0.70 10.84 -3.68
C HIS A 18 -0.20 12.09 -3.62
N ALA A 19 -1.00 12.20 -2.57
CA ALA A 19 -1.86 13.33 -2.30
C ALA A 19 -1.87 13.65 -0.80
N ARG A 20 -2.25 14.89 -0.45
CA ARG A 20 -2.43 15.27 0.96
C ARG A 20 -3.51 14.41 1.60
N GLY A 21 -3.16 13.74 2.69
CA GLY A 21 -4.06 12.82 3.39
C GLY A 21 -4.22 11.47 2.69
N GLN A 22 -3.30 11.07 1.81
CA GLN A 22 -3.27 9.71 1.27
C GLN A 22 -3.14 8.69 2.42
N MET A 23 -4.04 7.73 2.45
CA MET A 23 -4.11 6.68 3.47
C MET A 23 -4.13 5.28 2.84
N GLY A 24 -3.68 4.31 3.62
CA GLY A 24 -3.95 2.89 3.42
C GLY A 24 -4.78 2.33 4.57
N LEU A 25 -5.09 1.04 4.48
CA LEU A 25 -5.91 0.32 5.46
C LEU A 25 -5.31 -1.06 5.74
N PHE A 26 -4.91 -1.28 6.98
CA PHE A 26 -4.73 -2.63 7.50
C PHE A 26 -6.10 -3.23 7.80
N ALA A 27 -6.37 -4.40 7.26
CA ALA A 27 -7.60 -5.15 7.46
C ALA A 27 -7.27 -6.57 7.91
N HIS A 28 -7.67 -6.90 9.13
CA HIS A 28 -7.63 -8.26 9.65
C HIS A 28 -8.94 -8.95 9.25
N THR A 29 -8.83 -10.01 8.45
CA THR A 29 -9.99 -10.75 7.93
C THR A 29 -9.90 -12.22 8.31
N ASP A 30 -11.03 -12.91 8.25
CA ASP A 30 -11.11 -14.37 8.40
C ASP A 30 -10.28 -15.13 7.35
N ARG A 31 -10.04 -14.50 6.19
CA ARG A 31 -9.21 -15.01 5.09
C ARG A 31 -7.75 -14.55 5.16
N GLY A 32 -7.34 -13.96 6.29
CA GLY A 32 -5.98 -13.48 6.55
C GLY A 32 -5.80 -11.98 6.32
N ASP A 33 -4.65 -11.48 6.71
CA ASP A 33 -4.38 -10.04 6.79
C ASP A 33 -4.15 -9.41 5.41
N ILE A 34 -4.76 -8.24 5.21
CA ILE A 34 -4.65 -7.44 3.99
C ILE A 34 -4.17 -6.04 4.35
N PHE A 35 -3.22 -5.53 3.59
CA PHE A 35 -2.86 -4.12 3.60
C PHE A 35 -3.26 -3.49 2.27
N PHE A 36 -4.37 -2.75 2.27
CA PHE A 36 -4.79 -1.94 1.12
C PHE A 36 -3.96 -0.66 1.08
N LEU A 37 -3.31 -0.43 -0.05
CA LEU A 37 -2.35 0.66 -0.19
C LEU A 37 -2.91 1.88 -0.91
N ALA A 38 -4.06 1.72 -1.59
CA ALA A 38 -4.61 2.72 -2.51
C ALA A 38 -3.48 3.28 -3.40
N ASP A 39 -3.38 4.60 -3.52
CA ASP A 39 -2.35 5.27 -4.32
C ASP A 39 -1.02 5.51 -3.57
N GLY A 40 -0.86 4.94 -2.37
CA GLY A 40 0.44 4.86 -1.71
C GLY A 40 1.44 3.95 -2.46
N ALA A 41 0.92 3.02 -3.28
CA ALA A 41 1.68 2.28 -4.27
C ALA A 41 0.77 1.84 -5.42
N TRP A 42 1.23 1.99 -6.66
CA TRP A 42 0.47 1.59 -7.84
C TRP A 42 0.66 0.13 -8.24
N LEU A 43 1.88 -0.39 -8.07
CA LEU A 43 2.27 -1.72 -8.53
C LEU A 43 2.94 -2.50 -7.41
N THR A 44 2.63 -3.80 -7.31
CA THR A 44 3.32 -4.72 -6.38
C THR A 44 4.83 -4.73 -6.63
N GLN A 45 5.25 -4.65 -7.90
CA GLN A 45 6.66 -4.61 -8.29
C GLN A 45 7.40 -3.41 -7.69
N SER A 46 6.76 -2.23 -7.61
CA SER A 46 7.38 -1.06 -6.99
C SER A 46 7.75 -1.29 -5.53
N ILE A 47 6.96 -2.11 -4.84
CA ILE A 47 7.20 -2.47 -3.44
C ILE A 47 8.29 -3.53 -3.39
N LEU A 48 8.12 -4.66 -4.08
CA LEU A 48 9.04 -5.80 -3.98
C LEU A 48 10.47 -5.49 -4.43
N GLU A 49 10.64 -4.57 -5.38
CA GLU A 49 11.95 -4.15 -5.88
C GLU A 49 12.46 -2.86 -5.22
N ASN A 50 11.73 -2.31 -4.23
CA ASN A 50 11.99 -0.98 -3.66
C ASN A 50 12.20 0.09 -4.75
N ARG A 51 11.34 0.05 -5.78
CA ARG A 51 11.46 0.84 -7.01
C ARG A 51 10.32 1.87 -7.07
N PRO A 52 10.56 3.11 -6.64
CA PRO A 52 9.56 4.16 -6.75
C PRO A 52 9.19 4.44 -8.22
N PRO A 53 8.03 5.09 -8.46
CA PRO A 53 7.60 5.43 -9.80
C PRO A 53 8.60 6.37 -10.49
N SER A 54 8.50 6.45 -11.83
CA SER A 54 9.43 7.24 -12.66
C SER A 54 9.44 8.71 -12.24
N ARG A 55 10.54 9.44 -12.44
CA ARG A 55 10.62 10.86 -12.07
C ARG A 55 9.59 11.77 -12.75
N PHE A 56 8.98 11.34 -13.86
CA PHE A 56 7.88 12.08 -14.48
C PHE A 56 6.65 12.19 -13.57
N THR A 57 6.48 11.25 -12.63
CA THR A 57 5.36 11.27 -11.70
C THR A 57 5.54 12.34 -10.61
N ASP A 58 6.76 12.86 -10.44
CA ASP A 58 7.03 13.97 -9.53
C ASP A 58 6.22 15.24 -9.90
N LEU A 59 5.70 15.33 -11.13
CA LEU A 59 4.85 16.42 -11.61
C LEU A 59 3.38 16.33 -11.18
N ILE A 60 2.94 15.16 -10.71
CA ILE A 60 1.51 14.87 -10.44
C ILE A 60 1.23 14.43 -9.00
N VAL A 61 2.27 14.29 -8.17
CA VAL A 61 2.16 13.91 -6.76
C VAL A 61 2.44 15.10 -5.86
N ASP A 62 1.85 15.11 -4.66
CA ASP A 62 1.99 16.21 -3.69
C ASP A 62 3.41 16.31 -3.09
N ASP A 63 4.03 15.18 -2.75
CA ASP A 63 5.40 15.12 -2.21
C ASP A 63 6.17 13.91 -2.78
N PRO A 64 7.03 14.13 -3.80
CA PRO A 64 7.83 13.07 -4.41
C PRO A 64 8.83 12.42 -3.45
N ALA A 65 9.34 13.14 -2.45
CA ALA A 65 10.25 12.56 -1.46
C ALA A 65 9.49 11.61 -0.54
N ALA A 66 8.31 12.02 -0.08
CA ALA A 66 7.44 11.16 0.71
C ALA A 66 6.98 9.92 -0.07
N VAL A 67 6.72 10.00 -1.38
CA VAL A 67 6.44 8.80 -2.20
C VAL A 67 7.59 7.78 -2.10
N ARG A 68 8.85 8.23 -2.22
CA ARG A 68 10.02 7.34 -2.13
C ARG A 68 10.15 6.72 -0.74
N THR A 69 9.95 7.52 0.31
CA THR A 69 9.94 7.03 1.70
C THR A 69 8.81 6.03 1.94
N THR A 70 7.61 6.29 1.42
CA THR A 70 6.45 5.38 1.52
C THR A 70 6.75 4.06 0.83
N ILE A 71 7.28 4.06 -0.40
CA ILE A 71 7.69 2.82 -1.10
C ILE A 71 8.76 2.06 -0.31
N ALA A 72 9.77 2.74 0.23
CA ALA A 72 10.81 2.10 1.04
C ALA A 72 10.25 1.46 2.33
N ASN A 73 9.34 2.15 3.01
CA ASN A 73 8.67 1.61 4.20
C ASN A 73 7.80 0.40 3.86
N LEU A 74 7.09 0.44 2.73
CA LEU A 74 6.29 -0.69 2.24
C LEU A 74 7.17 -1.88 1.85
N TYR A 75 8.35 -1.64 1.25
CA TYR A 75 9.33 -2.68 0.98
C TYR A 75 9.79 -3.33 2.29
N THR A 76 10.22 -2.54 3.28
CA THR A 76 10.62 -3.06 4.60
C THR A 76 9.49 -3.85 5.26
N PHE A 77 8.25 -3.35 5.19
CA PHE A 77 7.07 -4.04 5.70
C PHE A 77 6.86 -5.38 5.01
N ALA A 78 6.89 -5.42 3.67
CA ALA A 78 6.70 -6.66 2.91
C ALA A 78 7.76 -7.73 3.23
N GLN A 79 9.00 -7.31 3.48
CA GLN A 79 10.07 -8.21 3.91
C GLN A 79 9.86 -8.74 5.33
N ALA A 80 9.39 -7.89 6.24
CA ALA A 80 9.19 -8.25 7.65
C ALA A 80 7.90 -9.05 7.88
N GLN A 81 6.90 -8.88 7.02
CA GLN A 81 5.54 -9.42 7.18
C GLN A 81 5.06 -10.10 5.89
N PRO A 82 5.77 -11.14 5.39
CA PRO A 82 5.47 -11.77 4.10
C PRO A 82 4.11 -12.46 4.04
N GLN A 83 3.48 -12.73 5.18
CA GLN A 83 2.12 -13.27 5.27
C GLN A 83 1.03 -12.24 4.94
N TRP A 84 1.33 -10.95 5.00
CA TRP A 84 0.37 -9.90 4.68
C TRP A 84 0.20 -9.77 3.17
N ARG A 85 -1.06 -9.71 2.72
CA ARG A 85 -1.37 -9.43 1.32
C ARG A 85 -1.38 -7.93 1.09
N LEU A 86 -0.40 -7.43 0.33
CA LEU A 86 -0.36 -6.03 -0.08
C LEU A 86 -1.18 -5.85 -1.36
N VAL A 87 -2.16 -4.94 -1.33
CA VAL A 87 -3.09 -4.66 -2.43
C VAL A 87 -2.94 -3.20 -2.89
N PRO A 88 -2.12 -2.95 -3.93
CA PRO A 88 -1.99 -1.64 -4.57
C PRO A 88 -3.10 -1.37 -5.60
N THR A 89 -3.27 -0.10 -6.01
CA THR A 89 -4.44 0.36 -6.78
C THR A 89 -4.44 0.02 -8.29
N HIS A 90 -3.28 0.03 -8.96
CA HIS A 90 -3.18 -0.10 -10.44
C HIS A 90 -2.43 -1.37 -10.86
N CYS A 91 -2.62 -2.46 -10.11
CA CYS A 91 -1.86 -3.69 -10.31
C CYS A 91 -2.73 -4.86 -10.74
N ALA A 92 -2.67 -5.21 -12.03
CA ALA A 92 -3.39 -6.36 -12.58
C ALA A 92 -3.01 -7.69 -11.88
N VAL A 93 -1.75 -7.84 -11.46
CA VAL A 93 -1.30 -9.03 -10.71
C VAL A 93 -1.97 -9.12 -9.34
N ALA A 94 -2.02 -8.01 -8.60
CA ALA A 94 -2.71 -7.98 -7.32
C ALA A 94 -4.22 -8.23 -7.50
N PHE A 95 -4.84 -7.57 -8.48
CA PHE A 95 -6.25 -7.77 -8.82
C PHE A 95 -6.55 -9.24 -9.13
N ALA A 96 -5.79 -9.86 -10.04
CA ALA A 96 -5.99 -11.25 -10.40
C ALA A 96 -5.85 -12.20 -9.19
N ARG A 97 -4.87 -11.94 -8.31
CA ARG A 97 -4.68 -12.72 -7.07
C ARG A 97 -5.87 -12.63 -6.14
N GLU A 98 -6.40 -11.42 -5.88
CA GLU A 98 -7.53 -11.25 -4.96
C GLU A 98 -8.86 -11.74 -5.55
N MET A 99 -8.98 -11.76 -6.88
CA MET A 99 -10.16 -12.26 -7.58
C MET A 99 -10.14 -13.77 -7.87
N ALA A 100 -9.01 -14.46 -7.71
CA ALA A 100 -8.85 -15.87 -8.09
C ALA A 100 -9.72 -16.88 -7.30
N GLY A 101 -10.45 -16.42 -6.28
CA GLY A 101 -11.35 -17.24 -5.46
C GLY A 101 -12.76 -16.67 -5.31
N LEU A 102 -13.15 -15.73 -6.17
CA LEU A 102 -14.52 -15.24 -6.35
C LEU A 102 -15.14 -15.89 -7.60
#